data_AF-A0A7X0LT04-F1
#
_entry.id   AF-A0A7X0LT04-F1
#
_cell.length_a   1.000
_cell.length_b   1.000
_cell.length_c   1.000
_cell.angle_alpha   90.00
_cell.angle_beta   90.00
_cell.angle_gamma   90.00
#
_symmetry.space_group_name_H-M   'P 1'
#
loop_
_entity.id
_entity.type
_entity.pdbx_description
1 polymer ?
#
loop_
_entity_poly.entity_id
_entity_poly.type
_entity_poly.pdbx_seq_one_letter_code
_entity_poly.pdbx_strand_id
1 'polypeptide(L)'
;MPKKRPRTVSFAVVLESLEPVEPDGGPFVLSPAGAGELVDADGCRWKVLRGPLDVRLAKRLVRGADVMIIGEGAGDRLRCVPAEERGAAWAGIKDRIGSDGLPSYRAFQFISADGHQLLYIEQTC
;
A
#
# COMPACT_ATOMS: atom_id res chain seq x y z
N MET A 1 58.42 -40.86 15.58
CA MET A 1 57.66 -40.29 16.72
C MET A 1 56.54 -39.37 16.19
N PRO A 2 55.43 -39.19 16.93
CA PRO A 2 54.07 -39.33 16.41
C PRO A 2 53.29 -38.03 16.07
N LYS A 3 52.27 -38.27 15.23
CA LYS A 3 51.10 -37.47 14.80
C LYS A 3 50.48 -36.50 15.82
N LYS A 4 49.84 -35.43 15.31
CA LYS A 4 48.44 -34.98 15.58
C LYS A 4 48.11 -33.73 14.73
N ARG A 5 47.55 -33.86 13.53
CA ARG A 5 46.11 -33.76 13.15
C ARG A 5 45.34 -32.60 13.83
N PRO A 6 44.72 -31.68 13.06
CA PRO A 6 43.81 -30.67 13.58
C PRO A 6 42.46 -31.30 13.94
N ARG A 7 41.86 -30.86 15.06
CA ARG A 7 40.47 -31.21 15.41
C ARG A 7 39.64 -29.94 15.53
N THR A 8 38.80 -29.77 14.52
CA THR A 8 37.50 -29.11 14.57
C THR A 8 36.77 -29.43 15.87
N VAL A 9 36.29 -28.41 16.57
CA VAL A 9 35.28 -28.57 17.62
C VAL A 9 33.94 -28.18 17.03
N SER A 10 33.03 -29.15 17.13
CA SER A 10 31.68 -29.18 16.62
C SER A 10 30.72 -28.34 17.47
N PHE A 11 29.67 -27.88 16.79
CA PHE A 11 28.31 -27.61 17.28
C PHE A 11 27.93 -28.34 18.57
N ALA A 12 27.49 -27.58 19.57
CA ALA A 12 26.49 -28.00 20.56
C ALA A 12 25.89 -26.77 21.27
N VAL A 13 24.69 -26.41 20.82
CA VAL A 13 23.53 -25.93 21.58
C VAL A 13 23.79 -25.37 23.00
N VAL A 14 23.61 -24.05 23.15
CA VAL A 14 23.04 -23.47 24.38
C VAL A 14 21.83 -22.66 23.94
N LEU A 15 20.72 -23.38 23.80
CA LEU A 15 19.38 -22.81 23.71
C LEU A 15 18.96 -22.54 25.16
N GLU A 16 19.20 -21.33 25.66
CA GLU A 16 18.67 -20.94 26.96
C GLU A 16 18.08 -19.53 26.88
N SER A 17 16.75 -19.53 26.78
CA SER A 17 15.83 -18.51 27.25
C SER A 17 16.11 -17.06 26.82
N LEU A 18 15.84 -16.77 25.55
CA LEU A 18 15.21 -15.49 25.24
C LEU A 18 13.71 -15.73 25.22
N GLU A 19 13.07 -15.26 26.28
CA GLU A 19 11.62 -15.14 26.41
C GLU A 19 11.06 -14.53 25.11
N PRO A 20 9.93 -15.01 24.58
CA PRO A 20 9.27 -14.32 23.48
C PRO A 20 8.82 -12.97 24.01
N VAL A 21 9.58 -11.92 23.71
CA VAL A 21 9.00 -10.59 23.64
C VAL A 21 8.06 -10.65 22.45
N GLU A 22 6.81 -11.04 22.70
CA GLU A 22 5.73 -10.81 21.77
C GLU A 22 5.79 -9.30 21.46
N PRO A 23 6.11 -8.88 20.22
CA PRO A 23 5.83 -7.51 19.84
C PRO A 23 4.33 -7.35 19.92
N ASP A 24 3.87 -6.73 21.00
CA ASP A 24 2.51 -6.20 21.13
C ASP A 24 2.28 -5.26 19.94
N GLY A 25 1.54 -5.75 18.95
CA GLY A 25 1.38 -5.12 17.64
C GLY A 25 1.92 -6.00 16.52
N GLY A 26 1.03 -6.72 15.84
CA GLY A 26 1.34 -7.40 14.58
C GLY A 26 2.05 -6.47 13.57
N PRO A 27 2.65 -7.01 12.51
CA PRO A 27 3.42 -6.21 11.55
C PRO A 27 2.56 -5.03 11.08
N PHE A 28 3.04 -3.80 11.30
CA PHE A 28 2.42 -2.59 10.75
C PHE A 28 2.37 -2.75 9.23
N VAL A 29 1.21 -3.14 8.71
CA VAL A 29 1.00 -3.22 7.26
C VAL A 29 0.89 -1.77 6.79
N LEU A 30 1.87 -1.34 5.99
CA LEU A 30 1.83 -0.02 5.36
C LEU A 30 0.65 0.03 4.39
N SER A 31 -0.04 1.17 4.36
CA SER A 31 -1.06 1.41 3.35
C SER A 31 -0.45 1.32 1.95
N PRO A 32 -1.23 1.04 0.88
CA PRO A 32 -0.71 1.01 -0.48
C PRO A 32 -0.01 2.32 -0.89
N ALA A 33 -0.46 3.48 -0.41
CA ALA A 33 0.23 4.74 -0.64
C ALA A 33 1.57 4.82 0.12
N GLY A 34 1.61 4.30 1.36
CA GLY A 34 2.83 4.25 2.18
C GLY A 34 3.86 3.22 1.70
N ALA A 35 3.41 2.08 1.18
CA ALA A 35 4.26 1.05 0.59
C ALA A 35 4.76 1.40 -0.82
N GLY A 36 4.06 2.30 -1.51
CA GLY A 36 4.36 2.70 -2.89
C GLY A 36 3.99 1.64 -3.94
N GLU A 37 3.35 0.55 -3.52
CA GLU A 37 2.88 -0.55 -4.37
C GLU A 37 1.45 -0.94 -3.96
N LEU A 38 0.65 -1.32 -4.95
CA LEU A 38 -0.72 -1.80 -4.75
C LEU A 38 -0.93 -3.05 -5.62
N VAL A 39 -1.59 -4.07 -5.07
CA VAL A 39 -2.09 -5.21 -5.83
C VAL A 39 -3.61 -5.16 -5.79
N ASP A 40 -4.26 -5.14 -6.96
CA ASP A 40 -5.71 -5.12 -7.03
C ASP A 40 -6.32 -6.53 -6.94
N ALA A 41 -7.65 -6.60 -7.00
CA ALA A 41 -8.39 -7.86 -6.90
C ALA A 41 -8.11 -8.83 -8.06
N ASP A 42 -7.68 -8.31 -9.22
CA ASP A 42 -7.31 -9.11 -10.40
C ASP A 42 -5.84 -9.57 -10.34
N GLY A 43 -5.11 -9.20 -9.29
CA GLY A 43 -3.70 -9.52 -9.11
C GLY A 43 -2.75 -8.62 -9.90
N CYS A 44 -3.25 -7.53 -10.50
CA CYS A 44 -2.40 -6.58 -11.20
C CYS A 44 -1.57 -5.77 -10.19
N ARG A 45 -0.28 -5.63 -10.49
CA ARG A 45 0.65 -4.87 -9.66
C ARG A 45 0.78 -3.45 -10.19
N TRP A 46 0.65 -2.51 -9.27
CA TRP A 46 0.69 -1.09 -9.51
C TRP A 46 1.80 -0.46 -8.69
N LYS A 47 2.56 0.45 -9.29
CA LYS A 47 3.58 1.24 -8.60
C LYS A 47 3.18 2.69 -8.54
N VAL A 48 3.45 3.36 -7.41
CA VAL A 48 3.17 4.79 -7.29
C VAL A 48 4.01 5.55 -8.31
N LEU A 49 3.34 6.35 -9.13
CA LEU A 49 3.98 7.24 -10.09
C LEU A 49 4.13 8.64 -9.49
N ARG A 50 3.09 9.14 -8.81
CA ARG A 50 3.10 10.45 -8.13
C ARG A 50 1.95 10.59 -7.12
N GLY A 51 2.17 11.42 -6.12
CA GLY A 51 1.15 11.90 -5.18
C GLY A 51 1.76 12.41 -3.88
N PRO A 52 0.97 12.99 -2.95
CA PRO A 52 -0.47 13.25 -3.07
C PRO A 52 -0.79 14.25 -4.21
N LEU A 53 -1.90 14.02 -4.91
CA LEU A 53 -2.37 14.86 -6.01
C LEU A 53 -3.32 15.94 -5.50
N ASP A 54 -3.28 17.10 -6.14
CA ASP A 54 -4.31 18.12 -5.96
C ASP A 54 -5.65 17.70 -6.59
N VAL A 55 -6.73 18.38 -6.17
CA VAL A 55 -8.11 18.14 -6.62
C VAL A 55 -8.26 18.20 -8.15
N ARG A 56 -7.53 19.07 -8.85
CA ARG A 56 -7.65 19.24 -10.30
C ARG A 56 -7.01 18.07 -11.04
N LEU A 57 -5.83 17.64 -10.60
CA LEU A 57 -5.15 16.46 -11.16
C LEU A 57 -5.92 15.17 -10.87
N ALA A 58 -6.44 15.01 -9.65
CA ALA A 58 -7.31 13.89 -9.29
C ALA A 58 -8.56 13.86 -10.18
N LYS A 59 -9.26 15.01 -10.35
CA LYS A 59 -10.43 15.12 -11.24
C LYS A 59 -10.12 14.74 -12.69
N ARG A 60 -8.94 15.07 -13.19
CA ARG A 60 -8.51 14.66 -14.54
C ARG A 60 -8.39 13.14 -14.63
N LEU A 61 -7.80 12.49 -13.62
CA LEU A 61 -7.65 11.03 -13.58
C LEU A 61 -8.97 10.29 -13.37
N VAL A 62 -9.94 10.85 -12.66
CA VAL A 62 -11.30 10.27 -12.53
C VAL A 62 -11.90 9.97 -13.92
N ARG A 63 -11.63 10.81 -14.91
CA ARG A 63 -12.15 10.67 -16.28
C ARG A 63 -11.25 9.85 -17.20
N GLY A 64 -9.96 9.74 -16.89
CA GLY A 64 -8.94 9.28 -17.84
C GLY A 64 -8.04 8.15 -17.39
N ALA A 65 -8.08 7.77 -16.11
CA ALA A 65 -7.37 6.59 -15.62
C ALA A 65 -8.07 5.31 -16.13
N ASP A 66 -7.30 4.26 -16.38
CA ASP A 66 -7.83 2.95 -16.74
C ASP A 66 -8.60 2.35 -15.57
N VAL A 67 -8.06 2.48 -14.36
CA VAL A 67 -8.64 1.94 -13.12
C VAL A 67 -8.79 3.06 -12.07
N MET A 68 -9.84 2.96 -11.25
CA MET A 68 -10.06 3.81 -10.08
C MET A 68 -10.34 2.94 -8.87
N ILE A 69 -9.56 3.12 -7.80
CA ILE A 69 -9.70 2.39 -6.54
C ILE A 69 -9.79 3.39 -5.38
N ILE A 70 -10.71 3.15 -4.45
CA ILE A 70 -10.78 3.83 -3.17
C ILE A 70 -10.30 2.87 -2.09
N GLY A 71 -9.27 3.25 -1.36
CA GLY A 71 -8.76 2.54 -0.19
C GLY A 71 -9.44 3.05 1.07
N GLU A 72 -10.45 2.33 1.54
CA GLU A 72 -11.15 2.63 2.79
C GLU A 72 -10.31 2.16 3.99
N GLY A 73 -10.31 2.94 5.08
CA GLY A 73 -9.53 2.62 6.30
C GLY A 73 -8.02 2.57 6.04
N ALA A 74 -7.44 3.62 5.47
CA ALA A 74 -6.03 3.66 5.08
C ALA A 74 -5.61 2.49 4.16
N GLY A 75 -6.53 2.02 3.30
CA GLY A 75 -6.23 0.94 2.35
C GLY A 75 -6.51 -0.48 2.86
N ASP A 76 -7.07 -0.64 4.05
CA ASP A 76 -7.52 -1.94 4.58
C ASP A 76 -8.54 -2.62 3.65
N ARG A 77 -9.39 -1.82 2.99
CA ARG A 77 -10.35 -2.32 2.00
C ARG A 77 -10.19 -1.57 0.70
N LEU A 78 -9.92 -2.30 -0.38
CA LEU A 78 -9.83 -1.76 -1.72
C LEU A 78 -11.17 -1.90 -2.43
N ARG A 79 -11.78 -0.78 -2.80
CA ARG A 79 -13.01 -0.73 -3.58
C ARG A 79 -12.71 -0.24 -4.98
N CYS A 80 -12.80 -1.14 -5.96
CA CYS A 80 -12.77 -0.76 -7.37
C CYS A 80 -14.03 0.03 -7.74
N VAL A 81 -13.87 1.14 -8.46
CA VAL A 81 -14.98 2.00 -8.89
C VAL A 81 -15.18 1.84 -10.40
N PRO A 82 -16.33 1.26 -10.83
CA PRO A 82 -16.69 1.15 -12.24
C PRO A 82 -16.71 2.51 -12.94
N ALA A 83 -16.42 2.54 -14.24
CA ALA A 83 -16.26 3.77 -15.01
C ALA A 83 -17.50 4.70 -14.93
N GLU A 84 -18.68 4.11 -14.97
CA GLU A 84 -19.98 4.76 -14.86
C GLU A 84 -20.25 5.39 -13.49
N GLU A 85 -19.66 4.84 -12.42
CA GLU A 85 -19.84 5.32 -11.04
C GLU A 85 -18.80 6.37 -10.64
N ARG A 86 -17.70 6.50 -11.39
CA ARG A 86 -16.58 7.40 -11.04
C ARG A 86 -17.01 8.84 -10.80
N GLY A 87 -17.96 9.32 -11.60
CA GLY A 87 -18.50 10.68 -11.45
C GLY A 87 -19.22 10.89 -10.12
N ALA A 88 -20.07 9.93 -9.72
CA ALA A 88 -20.81 9.97 -8.47
C ALA A 88 -19.87 9.79 -7.27
N ALA A 89 -18.94 8.82 -7.35
CA ALA A 89 -17.92 8.61 -6.33
C ALA A 89 -17.05 9.85 -6.12
N TRP A 90 -16.60 10.49 -7.20
CA TRP A 90 -15.83 11.74 -7.13
C TRP A 90 -16.62 12.88 -6.48
N ALA A 91 -17.91 13.02 -6.82
CA ALA A 91 -18.75 14.07 -6.24
C ALA A 91 -18.83 13.98 -4.71
N GLY A 92 -18.82 12.76 -4.15
CA GLY A 92 -18.87 12.53 -2.70
C GLY A 92 -17.56 12.80 -1.95
N ILE A 93 -16.41 12.84 -2.63
CA ILE A 93 -15.08 12.93 -1.98
C ILE A 93 -14.29 14.19 -2.35
N LYS A 94 -14.58 14.84 -3.48
CA LYS A 94 -13.75 15.94 -4.05
C LYS A 94 -13.44 17.07 -3.06
N ASP A 95 -14.40 17.42 -2.20
CA ASP A 95 -14.31 18.56 -1.28
C ASP A 95 -13.51 18.20 -0.01
N ARG A 96 -13.18 16.92 0.17
CA ARG A 96 -12.40 16.37 1.28
C ARG A 96 -11.01 15.88 0.86
N ILE A 97 -10.66 16.06 -0.41
CA ILE A 97 -9.31 15.75 -0.91
C ILE A 97 -8.33 16.79 -0.37
N GLY A 98 -7.36 16.32 0.42
CA GLY A 98 -6.36 17.17 1.05
C GLY A 98 -6.92 18.10 2.13
N SER A 99 -8.13 17.84 2.62
CA SER A 99 -8.71 18.60 3.75
C SER A 99 -8.29 17.99 5.08
N ASP A 100 -8.26 18.81 6.13
CA ASP A 100 -8.00 18.36 7.50
C ASP A 100 -9.25 17.76 8.20
N GLY A 101 -10.40 17.75 7.54
CA GLY A 101 -11.66 17.18 8.07
C GLY A 101 -11.73 15.66 7.89
N LEU A 102 -12.36 14.97 8.85
CA LEU A 102 -12.48 13.51 8.85
C LEU A 102 -13.85 13.03 8.32
N PRO A 103 -13.89 11.97 7.48
CA PRO A 103 -12.74 11.33 6.84
C PRO A 103 -12.10 12.26 5.81
N SER A 104 -10.76 12.28 5.77
CA SER A 104 -9.98 12.99 4.75
C SER A 104 -9.56 12.03 3.65
N TYR A 105 -9.28 12.57 2.47
CA TYR A 105 -8.87 11.76 1.32
C TYR A 105 -7.57 12.27 0.71
N ARG A 106 -6.71 11.34 0.28
CA ARG A 106 -5.49 11.64 -0.49
C ARG A 106 -5.50 10.86 -1.79
N ALA A 107 -5.28 11.55 -2.90
CA ALA A 107 -5.24 10.93 -4.23
C ALA A 107 -3.81 10.69 -4.69
N PHE A 108 -3.58 9.57 -5.36
CA PHE A 108 -2.30 9.15 -5.89
C PHE A 108 -2.50 8.57 -7.28
N GLN A 109 -1.52 8.80 -8.15
CA GLN A 109 -1.45 8.12 -9.43
C GLN A 109 -0.48 6.96 -9.32
N PHE A 110 -0.96 5.80 -9.73
CA PHE A 110 -0.16 4.60 -9.90
C PHE A 110 -0.08 4.23 -11.38
N ILE A 111 0.91 3.40 -11.71
CA ILE A 111 1.14 2.88 -13.05
C ILE A 111 1.39 1.36 -13.00
N SER A 112 0.84 0.62 -13.96
CA SER A 112 1.15 -0.80 -14.13
C SER A 112 2.44 -0.99 -14.94
N ALA A 113 2.95 -2.22 -15.01
CA ALA A 113 4.08 -2.55 -15.88
C ALA A 113 3.78 -2.29 -17.37
N ASP A 114 2.52 -2.44 -17.78
CA ASP A 114 2.06 -2.23 -19.15
C ASP A 114 1.72 -0.75 -19.46
N GLY A 115 1.89 0.14 -18.48
CA GLY A 115 1.67 1.58 -18.64
C GLY A 115 0.24 2.06 -18.38
N HIS A 116 -0.65 1.19 -17.93
CA HIS A 116 -1.99 1.59 -17.49
C HIS A 116 -1.91 2.50 -16.27
N GLN A 117 -2.85 3.43 -16.16
CA GLN A 117 -2.93 4.39 -15.06
C GLN A 117 -4.02 3.98 -14.08
N LEU A 118 -3.65 3.97 -12.80
CA LEU A 118 -4.58 3.80 -11.69
C LEU A 118 -4.69 5.12 -10.92
N LEU A 119 -5.92 5.57 -10.70
CA LEU A 119 -6.23 6.55 -9.66
C LEU A 119 -6.53 5.81 -8.36
N TYR A 120 -5.63 5.92 -7.40
CA TYR A 120 -5.85 5.43 -6.04
C TYR A 120 -6.24 6.61 -5.14
N ILE A 121 -7.34 6.48 -4.41
CA ILE A 121 -7.76 7.47 -3.40
C ILE A 121 -7.79 6.79 -2.04
N GLU A 122 -6.87 7.18 -1.18
CA GLU A 122 -6.79 6.69 0.19
C GLU A 122 -7.72 7.52 1.09
N GLN A 123 -8.55 6.84 1.87
CA GLN A 123 -9.35 7.43 2.95
C GLN A 123 -8.60 7.32 4.26
N THR A 124 -8.44 8.43 4.98
CA THR A 124 -7.93 8.45 6.35
C THR A 124 -9.05 8.90 7.30
N CYS A 125 -9.21 8.20 8.41
CA CYS A 125 -10.19 8.48 9.47
C CYS A 125 -9.53 9.10 10.69
#